data_AF-A0A6B1EVK2-F1
#
_entry.id   AF-A0A6B1EVK2-F1
#
_cell.length_a   1.000
_cell.length_b   1.000
_cell.length_c   1.000
_cell.angle_alpha   90.00
_cell.angle_beta   90.00
_cell.angle_gamma   90.00
#
_symmetry.space_group_name_H-M   'P 1'
#
loop_
_entity.id
_entity.type
_entity.pdbx_description
1 polymer ?
#
loop_
_entity_poly.entity_id
_entity_poly.type
_entity_poly.pdbx_seq_one_letter_code
_entity_poly.pdbx_strand_id
1 'polypeptide(L)'
;MERFRTWHEILMERLSDPEDVIGYLEVSLEEYLEDGDKAFFLKGIKNVIEAQGGVLSVSEQAGINPGFLSDAVNNGSMPPFHILRSIFASFGAVSLINSVANRLL
;
A
#
# COMPACT_ATOMS: atom_id res chain seq x y z
N MET A 1 16.33 -25.84 19.44
CA MET A 1 16.87 -24.57 18.94
C MET A 1 15.65 -23.70 18.63
N GLU A 2 15.46 -22.58 19.33
CA GLU A 2 14.32 -21.69 19.06
C GLU A 2 14.51 -20.97 17.73
N ARG A 3 13.44 -20.86 16.93
CA ARG A 3 13.45 -20.12 15.66
C ARG A 3 12.92 -18.73 15.90
N PHE A 4 13.78 -17.72 15.76
CA PHE A 4 13.34 -16.32 15.74
C PHE A 4 12.64 -16.00 14.42
N ARG A 5 11.60 -15.16 14.51
CA ARG A 5 10.90 -14.63 13.33
C ARG A 5 11.59 -13.36 12.86
N THR A 6 11.62 -13.17 11.55
CA THR A 6 12.05 -11.92 10.93
C THR A 6 10.96 -10.86 11.07
N TRP A 7 11.36 -9.59 10.96
CA TRP A 7 10.39 -8.49 10.89
C TRP A 7 9.43 -8.65 9.70
N HIS A 8 9.92 -9.13 8.56
CA HIS A 8 9.11 -9.35 7.37
C HIS A 8 8.00 -10.37 7.60
N GLU A 9 8.32 -11.53 8.22
CA GLU A 9 7.31 -12.53 8.58
C GLU A 9 6.22 -11.95 9.49
N ILE A 10 6.60 -11.16 10.50
CA ILE A 10 5.65 -10.49 11.40
C ILE A 10 4.79 -9.47 10.64
N LEU A 11 5.39 -8.74 9.70
CA LEU A 11 4.69 -7.75 8.90
C LEU A 11 3.67 -8.41 7.97
N MET A 12 4.02 -9.51 7.31
CA MET A 12 3.08 -10.27 6.46
C MET A 12 1.91 -10.83 7.26
N GLU A 13 2.15 -11.33 8.47
CA GLU A 13 1.09 -11.79 9.37
C GLU A 13 0.12 -10.65 9.73
N ARG A 14 0.64 -9.48 10.12
CA ARG A 14 -0.20 -8.31 10.47
C ARG A 14 -1.00 -7.80 9.28
N LEU A 15 -0.31 -7.58 8.16
CA LEU A 15 -0.93 -7.06 6.93
C LEU A 15 -1.85 -8.08 6.24
N SER A 16 -2.10 -9.25 6.82
CA SER A 16 -3.20 -10.13 6.39
C SER A 16 -4.57 -9.61 6.84
N ASP A 17 -4.63 -8.81 7.92
CA ASP A 17 -5.84 -8.15 8.39
C ASP A 17 -6.08 -6.85 7.60
N PRO A 18 -7.24 -6.68 6.95
CA PRO A 18 -7.59 -5.44 6.27
C PRO A 18 -7.50 -4.18 7.15
N GLU A 19 -7.79 -4.26 8.45
CA GLU A 19 -7.69 -3.10 9.34
C GLU A 19 -6.24 -2.63 9.51
N ASP A 20 -5.31 -3.57 9.66
CA ASP A 20 -3.87 -3.29 9.71
C ASP A 20 -3.35 -2.75 8.37
N VAL A 21 -3.89 -3.21 7.24
CA VAL A 21 -3.57 -2.67 5.91
C VAL A 21 -3.94 -1.20 5.79
N ILE A 22 -5.14 -0.82 6.26
CA ILE A 22 -5.58 0.58 6.24
C ILE A 22 -4.57 1.42 7.03
N GLY A 23 -4.41 1.14 8.32
CA GLY A 23 -3.53 1.96 9.18
C GLY A 23 -2.09 2.03 8.67
N TYR A 24 -1.57 0.95 8.12
CA TYR A 24 -0.23 0.91 7.54
C TYR A 24 -0.08 1.81 6.30
N LEU A 25 -1.04 1.81 5.39
CA LEU A 25 -1.02 2.68 4.22
C LEU A 25 -1.30 4.14 4.59
N GLU A 26 -2.13 4.39 5.62
CA GLU A 26 -2.38 5.73 6.16
C GLU A 26 -1.09 6.37 6.67
N VAL A 27 -0.40 5.70 7.59
CA VAL A 27 0.89 6.17 8.14
C VAL A 27 1.93 6.32 7.04
N SER A 28 2.05 5.35 6.13
CA SER A 28 3.05 5.42 5.04
C SER A 28 2.82 6.62 4.12
N LEU A 29 1.57 7.02 3.90
CA LEU A 29 1.23 8.19 3.10
C LEU A 29 1.46 9.49 3.86
N GLU A 30 1.11 9.54 5.16
CA GLU A 30 1.35 10.71 6.01
C GLU A 30 2.84 11.05 6.11
N GLU A 31 3.69 10.06 6.37
CA GLU A 31 5.14 10.24 6.42
C GLU A 31 5.68 10.80 5.10
N TYR A 32 5.26 10.22 3.97
CA TYR A 32 5.65 10.73 2.65
C TYR A 32 5.21 12.18 2.39
N LEU A 33 4.03 12.57 2.87
CA LEU A 33 3.58 13.96 2.73
C LEU A 33 4.38 14.92 3.61
N GLU A 34 4.93 14.44 4.72
CA GLU A 34 5.74 15.24 5.65
C GLU A 34 7.20 15.40 5.15
N ASP A 35 7.84 14.30 4.73
CA ASP A 35 9.27 14.29 4.43
C ASP A 35 9.63 14.16 2.93
N GLY A 36 8.65 13.82 2.09
CA GLY A 36 8.83 13.59 0.66
C GLY A 36 9.52 12.27 0.29
N ASP A 37 9.71 11.34 1.23
CA ASP A 37 10.33 10.03 0.99
C ASP A 37 9.39 9.09 0.24
N LYS A 38 9.39 9.28 -1.09
CA LYS A 38 8.64 8.44 -2.02
C LYS A 38 9.04 6.97 -1.92
N ALA A 39 10.30 6.66 -1.65
CA ALA A 39 10.78 5.29 -1.64
C ALA A 39 10.19 4.51 -0.45
N PHE A 40 10.06 5.18 0.71
CA PHE A 40 9.37 4.65 1.88
C PHE A 40 7.90 4.33 1.58
N PHE A 41 7.15 5.29 1.03
CA PHE A 41 5.74 5.06 0.70
C PHE A 41 5.53 3.93 -0.31
N LEU A 42 6.32 3.92 -1.38
CA LEU A 42 6.24 2.85 -2.38
C LEU A 42 6.56 1.48 -1.78
N LYS A 43 7.53 1.40 -0.85
CA LYS A 43 7.81 0.17 -0.10
C LYS A 43 6.61 -0.27 0.73
N GLY A 44 5.90 0.67 1.35
CA GLY A 44 4.66 0.39 2.06
C GLY A 44 3.60 -0.27 1.16
N ILE A 45 3.40 0.27 -0.04
CA ILE A 45 2.50 -0.32 -1.05
C ILE A 45 2.94 -1.75 -1.42
N LYS A 46 4.26 -1.99 -1.62
CA LYS A 46 4.75 -3.34 -1.96
C LYS A 46 4.43 -4.35 -0.87
N ASN A 47 4.65 -3.98 0.39
CA ASN A 47 4.41 -4.87 1.53
C ASN A 47 2.93 -5.27 1.62
N VAL A 48 2.02 -4.32 1.40
CA VAL A 48 0.57 -4.62 1.36
C VAL A 48 0.24 -5.53 0.20
N ILE A 49 0.76 -5.26 -0.99
CA ILE A 49 0.53 -6.12 -2.16
C ILE A 49 1.01 -7.54 -1.89
N GLU A 50 2.21 -7.70 -1.32
CA GLU A 50 2.75 -9.02 -0.97
C GLU A 50 1.85 -9.74 0.05
N ALA A 51 1.47 -9.07 1.14
CA ALA A 51 0.65 -9.65 2.20
C ALA A 51 -0.76 -10.02 1.73
N GLN A 52 -1.31 -9.29 0.76
CA GLN A 52 -2.67 -9.46 0.22
C GLN A 52 -2.74 -10.44 -0.98
N GLY A 53 -1.73 -11.30 -1.14
CA GLY A 53 -1.72 -12.35 -2.17
C GLY A 53 -1.07 -11.94 -3.50
N GLY A 54 -0.34 -10.82 -3.51
CA GLY A 54 0.45 -10.35 -4.64
C GLY A 54 -0.31 -9.50 -5.64
N VAL A 55 0.41 -9.10 -6.69
CA VAL A 55 -0.07 -8.14 -7.71
C VAL A 55 -1.39 -8.58 -8.35
N LEU A 56 -1.55 -9.87 -8.69
CA LEU A 56 -2.75 -10.37 -9.34
C LEU A 56 -3.99 -10.21 -8.44
N SER A 57 -3.89 -10.68 -7.19
CA SER A 57 -4.97 -10.59 -6.19
C SER A 57 -5.44 -9.15 -5.99
N VAL A 58 -4.49 -8.24 -5.74
CA VAL A 58 -4.81 -6.83 -5.50
C VAL A 58 -5.35 -6.15 -6.75
N SER A 59 -4.83 -6.50 -7.95
CA SER A 59 -5.32 -5.94 -9.21
C SER A 59 -6.77 -6.32 -9.48
N GLU A 60 -7.16 -7.56 -9.21
CA GLU A 60 -8.54 -8.03 -9.33
C GLU A 60 -9.45 -7.31 -8.34
N GLN A 61 -9.04 -7.22 -7.07
CA GLN A 61 -9.80 -6.56 -6.02
C GLN A 61 -10.00 -5.06 -6.28
N ALA A 62 -8.97 -4.38 -6.81
CA ALA A 62 -8.98 -2.95 -7.09
C ALA A 62 -9.48 -2.58 -8.49
N GLY A 63 -9.74 -3.57 -9.37
CA GLY A 63 -10.15 -3.35 -10.75
C GLY A 63 -9.09 -2.65 -11.61
N ILE A 64 -7.80 -2.93 -11.37
CA ILE A 64 -6.65 -2.30 -12.06
C ILE A 64 -5.99 -3.33 -12.98
N ASN A 65 -5.35 -2.88 -14.06
CA ASN A 65 -4.51 -3.74 -14.89
C ASN A 65 -3.27 -4.24 -14.10
N PRO A 66 -2.99 -5.56 -14.03
CA PRO A 66 -1.84 -6.09 -13.28
C PRO A 66 -0.47 -5.62 -13.76
N GLY A 67 -0.28 -5.42 -15.07
CA GLY A 67 0.97 -4.89 -15.62
C GLY A 67 1.22 -3.46 -15.13
N PHE A 68 0.17 -2.65 -15.09
CA PHE A 68 0.24 -1.29 -14.56
C PHE A 68 0.63 -1.27 -13.07
N LEU A 69 -0.02 -2.11 -12.25
CA LEU A 69 0.29 -2.20 -10.82
C LEU A 69 1.73 -2.71 -10.59
N SER A 70 2.15 -3.71 -11.36
CA SER A 70 3.52 -4.24 -11.35
C SER A 70 4.55 -3.18 -11.68
N ASP A 71 4.33 -2.36 -12.70
CA ASP A 71 5.26 -1.31 -13.12
C ASP A 71 5.41 -0.22 -12.05
N ALA A 72 4.30 0.22 -11.46
CA ALA A 72 4.32 1.23 -10.41
C ALA A 72 5.08 0.76 -9.17
N VAL A 73 4.94 -0.53 -8.84
CA VAL A 73 5.65 -1.18 -7.75
C VAL A 73 7.13 -1.37 -8.09
N ASN A 74 7.45 -1.96 -9.23
CA ASN A 74 8.81 -2.43 -9.52
C ASN A 74 9.75 -1.32 -10.00
N ASN A 75 9.23 -0.37 -10.77
CA ASN A 75 10.04 0.67 -11.40
C ASN A 75 10.12 1.97 -10.57
N GLY A 76 9.42 2.01 -9.42
CA GLY A 76 9.45 3.16 -8.52
C GLY A 76 8.71 4.39 -9.07
N SER A 77 7.89 4.22 -10.10
CA SER A 77 6.98 5.25 -10.59
C SER A 77 5.82 5.36 -9.63
N MET A 78 5.57 6.58 -9.13
CA MET A 78 4.41 6.82 -8.28
C MET A 78 3.14 6.46 -9.07
N PRO A 79 2.28 5.56 -8.57
CA PRO A 79 1.00 5.33 -9.21
C PRO A 79 0.22 6.66 -9.26
N PRO A 80 -0.47 6.97 -10.38
CA PRO A 80 -1.37 8.11 -10.44
C PRO A 80 -2.38 8.08 -9.29
N PHE A 81 -2.82 9.25 -8.84
CA PHE A 81 -3.71 9.37 -7.69
C PHE A 81 -4.98 8.49 -7.78
N HIS A 82 -5.57 8.34 -8.98
CA HIS A 82 -6.74 7.48 -9.16
C HIS A 82 -6.44 5.99 -8.93
N ILE A 83 -5.20 5.55 -9.19
CA ILE A 83 -4.75 4.17 -8.95
C ILE A 83 -4.50 3.95 -7.47
N LEU A 84 -3.83 4.90 -6.82
CA LEU A 84 -3.72 4.91 -5.36
C LEU A 84 -5.11 4.80 -4.74
N ARG A 85 -6.04 5.68 -5.15
CA ARG A 85 -7.43 5.66 -4.70
C ARG A 85 -8.10 4.30 -4.86
N SER A 86 -7.92 3.62 -6.00
CA SER A 86 -8.47 2.28 -6.20
C SER A 86 -7.87 1.23 -5.26
N ILE A 87 -6.55 1.28 -5.01
CA ILE A 87 -5.87 0.41 -4.04
C ILE A 87 -6.37 0.68 -2.61
N PHE A 88 -6.47 1.95 -2.20
CA PHE A 88 -7.01 2.30 -0.87
C PHE A 88 -8.46 1.86 -0.73
N ALA A 89 -9.28 2.08 -1.77
CA ALA A 89 -10.68 1.70 -1.77
C ALA A 89 -10.90 0.18 -1.70
N SER A 90 -10.02 -0.63 -2.33
CA SER A 90 -10.14 -2.09 -2.27
C SER A 90 -10.00 -2.62 -0.85
N PHE A 91 -9.26 -1.93 0.01
CA PHE A 91 -9.08 -2.28 1.43
C PHE A 91 -9.99 -1.49 2.38
N GLY A 92 -10.94 -0.70 1.87
CA GLY A 92 -11.84 0.08 2.72
C GLY A 92 -11.26 1.38 3.30
N ALA A 93 -10.05 1.80 2.89
CA ALA A 93 -9.36 3.00 3.35
C ALA A 93 -9.88 4.30 2.69
N VAL A 94 -11.21 4.48 2.60
CA VAL A 94 -11.82 5.60 1.85
C VAL A 94 -11.66 6.95 2.57
N SER A 95 -11.52 6.94 3.90
CA SER A 95 -11.28 8.12 4.75
C SER A 95 -10.01 8.86 4.36
N LEU A 96 -8.93 8.12 4.07
CA LEU A 96 -7.60 8.67 3.80
C LEU A 96 -7.55 9.47 2.48
N ILE A 97 -8.25 9.00 1.45
CA ILE A 97 -8.32 9.69 0.14
C ILE A 97 -8.87 11.10 0.30
N ASN A 98 -9.86 11.28 1.18
CA ASN A 98 -10.46 12.59 1.45
C ASN A 98 -9.55 13.47 2.32
N SER A 99 -8.82 12.87 3.27
CA SER A 99 -7.81 13.56 4.09
C SER A 99 -6.68 14.15 3.24
N VAL A 100 -6.12 13.36 2.31
CA VAL A 100 -4.99 13.75 1.47
C VAL A 100 -5.40 14.77 0.42
N ALA A 101 -6.59 14.62 -0.18
CA ALA A 101 -7.13 15.59 -1.13
C ALA A 101 -7.26 17.00 -0.51
N ASN A 102 -7.59 17.10 0.78
CA ASN A 102 -7.68 18.37 1.48
C ASN A 102 -6.32 18.97 1.87
N ARG A 103 -5.24 18.19 1.87
CA ARG A 103 -3.87 18.68 2.16
C ARG A 103 -3.12 19.16 0.92
N LEU A 104 -3.58 18.77 -0.27
CA LEU A 104 -2.98 19.14 -1.56
C LEU A 104 -3.73 20.28 -2.28
N LEU A 105 -4.81 20.79 -1.69
CA LEU A 105 -5.58 21.98 -2.11
C LEU A 105 -5.34 23.14 -1.15
#